data_AF-A0A7J4V0W5-F1
#
_entry.id   AF-A0A7J4V0W5-F1
#
_cell.length_a   1.000
_cell.length_b   1.000
_cell.length_c   1.000
_cell.angle_alpha   90.00
_cell.angle_beta   90.00
_cell.angle_gamma   90.00
#
_symmetry.space_group_name_H-M   'P 1'
#
loop_
_entity.id
_entity.type
_entity.pdbx_description
1 polymer ?
#
loop_
_entity_poly.entity_id
_entity_poly.type
_entity_poly.pdbx_seq_one_letter_code
_entity_poly.pdbx_strand_id
1 'polypeptide(L)' 'GADAVLLIAKVLRTETLDRFIGTCVQTGVEPLVELHDLEDVEKLESCRNA' A
#
# COMPACT_ATOMS: atom_id res chain seq x y z
N GLY A 1 -12.54 5.94 14.45
CA GLY A 1 -11.32 5.82 13.62
C GLY A 1 -11.73 5.26 12.29
N ALA A 2 -10.89 5.36 11.26
CA ALA A 2 -11.08 4.56 10.06
C ALA A 2 -10.58 3.15 10.35
N ASP A 3 -11.37 2.12 10.02
CA ASP A 3 -10.99 0.72 10.19
C ASP A 3 -10.09 0.23 9.05
N ALA A 4 -10.17 0.89 7.89
CA ALA A 4 -9.35 0.60 6.72
C ALA A 4 -9.02 1.86 5.90
N VAL A 5 -7.97 1.78 5.08
CA VAL A 5 -7.54 2.84 4.15
C VAL A 5 -7.26 2.24 2.78
N LEU A 6 -7.76 2.91 1.72
CA LEU A 6 -7.46 2.57 0.33
C LEU A 6 -6.16 3.24 -0.11
N LEU A 7 -5.21 2.44 -0.59
CA LEU A 7 -3.94 2.89 -1.15
C LEU A 7 -3.91 2.54 -2.65
N ILE A 8 -3.83 3.55 -3.52
CA ILE A 8 -3.84 3.33 -4.97
C ILE A 8 -2.40 3.23 -5.47
N ALA A 9 -1.96 2.03 -5.85
CA ALA A 9 -0.58 1.78 -6.27
C ALA A 9 -0.18 2.62 -7.48
N LYS A 10 -1.11 2.88 -8.41
CA LYS A 10 -0.85 3.69 -9.61
C LYS A 10 -0.52 5.14 -9.31
N VAL A 11 -1.08 5.70 -8.24
CA VAL A 11 -0.87 7.09 -7.82
C VAL A 11 0.39 7.23 -6.96
N LEU A 12 0.72 6.19 -6.19
CA LEU A 12 1.81 6.22 -5.23
C LEU A 12 3.11 5.70 -5.83
N ARG A 13 4.22 6.35 -5.45
CA ARG A 13 5.56 5.78 -5.66
C ARG A 13 5.78 4.62 -4.69
N THR A 14 6.61 3.68 -5.09
CA THR A 14 6.94 2.46 -4.33
C THR A 14 7.31 2.75 -2.87
N GLU A 15 8.21 3.72 -2.63
CA GLU A 15 8.68 4.03 -1.28
C GLU A 15 7.58 4.64 -0.41
N THR A 16 6.64 5.36 -1.04
CA THR A 16 5.49 5.95 -0.34
C THR A 16 4.45 4.90 -0.02
N LEU A 17 4.20 3.98 -0.96
CA LEU A 17 3.31 2.84 -0.77
C LEU A 17 3.80 1.95 0.39
N ASP A 18 5.06 1.53 0.37
CA ASP A 18 5.66 0.70 1.44
C ASP A 18 5.58 1.38 2.81
N ARG A 19 5.88 2.69 2.86
CA ARG A 19 5.77 3.47 4.11
C ARG A 19 4.33 3.54 4.63
N PHE A 20 3.36 3.74 3.74
CA PHE A 20 1.96 3.85 4.13
C PHE A 20 1.38 2.51 4.58
N ILE A 21 1.71 1.42 3.90
CA ILE A 21 1.34 0.08 4.36
C ILE A 21 1.90 -0.16 5.76
N GLY A 22 3.19 0.09 5.97
CA GLY A 22 3.81 -0.06 7.29
C GLY A 22 3.17 0.82 8.37
N THR A 23 2.78 2.06 8.02
CA THR A 23 2.07 2.96 8.95
C THR A 23 0.68 2.44 9.31
N CYS A 24 -0.07 1.90 8.34
CA CYS A 24 -1.39 1.32 8.57
C CYS A 24 -1.28 0.13 9.54
N VAL A 25 -0.35 -0.79 9.29
CA VAL A 25 -0.08 -1.93 10.17
C VAL A 25 0.31 -1.49 11.58
N GLN A 26 1.19 -0.49 11.73
CA GLN A 26 1.60 0.03 13.03
C GLN A 26 0.47 0.72 13.82
N THR A 27 -0.51 1.27 13.12
CA THR A 27 -1.63 2.01 13.72
C THR A 27 -2.88 1.15 13.89
N GLY A 28 -2.84 -0.12 13.47
CA GLY A 28 -3.96 -1.06 13.56
C GLY A 28 -5.09 -0.78 12.58
N VAL A 29 -4.79 -0.06 11.49
CA VAL A 29 -5.72 0.24 10.39
C VAL A 29 -5.40 -0.70 9.25
N GLU A 30 -6.40 -1.32 8.63
CA GLU A 30 -6.17 -2.29 7.57
C GLU A 30 -5.96 -1.60 6.20
N PRO A 31 -4.79 -1.76 5.55
CA PRO A 31 -4.58 -1.19 4.22
C PRO A 31 -5.19 -2.08 3.14
N LEU A 32 -5.95 -1.48 2.22
CA LEU A 32 -6.40 -2.12 0.97
C LEU A 32 -5.64 -1.48 -0.20
N VAL A 33 -4.83 -2.27 -0.90
CA VAL A 33 -4.06 -1.76 -2.05
C VAL A 33 -4.81 -2.04 -3.35
N GLU A 34 -5.09 -0.98 -4.12
CA GLU A 34 -5.70 -1.07 -5.44
C GLU A 34 -4.64 -1.09 -6.54
N LEU A 35 -4.67 -2.14 -7.36
CA LEU A 35 -3.73 -2.39 -8.46
C LEU A 35 -4.48 -2.32 -9.80
N HIS A 36 -3.83 -1.77 -10.82
CA HIS A 36 -4.46 -1.59 -12.14
C HIS A 36 -3.76 -2.37 -13.26
N ASP A 37 -2.49 -2.74 -13.10
CA ASP A 37 -1.70 -3.46 -14.08
C ASP A 37 -0.52 -4.22 -13.46
N LEU A 38 0.29 -4.88 -14.30
CA LEU A 38 1.44 -5.67 -13.86
C LEU A 38 2.54 -4.83 -13.23
N GLU A 39 2.70 -3.57 -13.64
CA GLU A 39 3.68 -2.66 -13.03
C GLU A 39 3.29 -2.37 -11.57
N ASP A 40 2.00 -2.22 -11.28
CA ASP A 40 1.51 -2.08 -9.90
C ASP A 40 1.73 -3.35 -9.07
N VAL A 41 1.65 -4.54 -9.67
CA VAL A 41 1.95 -5.81 -9.00
C VAL A 41 3.44 -5.90 -8.65
N GLU A 42 4.33 -5.67 -9.62
CA GLU A 42 5.78 -5.66 -9.40
C GLU A 42 6.19 -4.62 -8.34
N LYS A 43 5.53 -3.45 -8.36
CA LYS A 43 5.69 -2.41 -7.34
C LYS A 43 5.29 -2.92 -5.97
N LEU A 44 4.14 -3.57 -5.83
CA LEU A 44 3.67 -4.11 -4.55
C LEU A 44 4.60 -5.24 -4.05
N GLU A 45 5.04 -6.14 -4.92
CA GLU A 45 5.98 -7.22 -4.58
C GLU A 45 7.34 -6.70 -4.08
N SER A 46 7.74 -5.50 -4.52
CA SER A 46 8.96 -4.85 -4.04
C SER A 46 8.81 -4.16 -2.68
N CYS A 47 7.58 -3.99 -2.18
CA CYS A 47 7.33 -3.43 -0.85
C CYS A 47 7.63 -4.48 0.22
N ARG A 48 8.35 -4.10 1.28
CA ARG A 48 8.79 -5.03 2.33
C ARG A 48 7.70 -5.33 3.36
N ASN A 49 6.72 -4.45 3.44
CA ASN A 49 5.66 -4.49 4.45
C ASN A 49 4.27 -4.79 3.85
N ALA A 50 4.21 -5.12 2.55
CA ALA A 50 2.99 -5.47 1.82
C ALA A 50 2.51 -6.89 2.07
#